data_AF-A0A9E5GN18-F1
#
_entry.id   AF-A0A9E5GN18-F1
#
_cell.length_a   1.000
_cell.length_b   1.000
_cell.length_c   1.000
_cell.angle_alpha   90.00
_cell.angle_beta   90.00
_cell.angle_gamma   90.00
#
_symmetry.space_group_name_H-M   'P 1'
#
loop_
_entity.id
_entity.type
_entity.pdbx_description
1 polymer ?
#
loop_
_entity_poly.entity_id
_entity_poly.type
_entity_poly.pdbx_seq_one_letter_code
_entity_poly.pdbx_strand_id
1 'polypeptide(L)'
;MSSIAGLFGQSHLAAYSASKAALTVYMESLKEEVHMSPIRVHVVSPCVIRTRIMSRGLNAEGELMRNRDPSGRSGILPADAASQIQRLCNSRQFHLIIASPAERLGLFLHKHCPRLFYFLLRRKS
;
A
#
# COMPACT_ATOMS: atom_id res chain seq x y z
N MET A 1 9.76 -2.36 0.77
CA MET A 1 8.45 -1.83 0.29
C MET A 1 7.33 -2.24 1.24
N SER A 2 6.54 -1.26 1.68
CA SER A 2 5.35 -1.44 2.51
C SER A 2 4.09 -1.60 1.62
N SER A 3 2.89 -1.27 2.12
CA SER A 3 1.59 -1.35 1.42
C SER A 3 0.59 -0.43 2.10
N ILE A 4 -0.45 0.00 1.37
CA ILE A 4 -1.58 0.72 2.00
C ILE A 4 -2.25 -0.11 3.10
N ALA A 5 -2.24 -1.45 2.99
CA ALA A 5 -2.75 -2.36 4.01
C ALA A 5 -1.90 -2.37 5.29
N GLY A 6 -0.68 -1.82 5.26
CA GLY A 6 0.14 -1.59 6.45
C GLY A 6 -0.17 -0.26 7.16
N LEU A 7 -1.02 0.59 6.57
CA LEU A 7 -1.39 1.89 7.15
C LEU A 7 -2.71 1.84 7.94
N PHE A 8 -3.56 0.86 7.64
CA PHE A 8 -4.80 0.57 8.36
C PHE A 8 -5.19 -0.90 8.18
N GLY A 9 -5.96 -1.45 9.13
CA GLY A 9 -6.40 -2.85 9.08
C GLY A 9 -7.42 -3.12 7.97
N GLN A 10 -7.18 -4.18 7.19
CA GLN A 10 -8.11 -4.67 6.17
C GLN A 10 -8.57 -6.09 6.51
N SER A 11 -9.88 -6.37 6.31
CA SER A 11 -10.42 -7.72 6.52
C SER A 11 -9.69 -8.73 5.62
N HIS A 12 -9.48 -9.95 6.13
CA HIS A 12 -8.76 -11.05 5.48
C HIS A 12 -7.27 -10.81 5.18
N LEU A 13 -6.70 -9.68 5.61
CA LEU A 13 -5.29 -9.34 5.37
C LEU A 13 -4.49 -9.10 6.65
N ALA A 14 -4.97 -9.54 7.82
CA ALA A 14 -4.35 -9.21 9.11
C ALA A 14 -2.83 -9.49 9.18
N ALA A 15 -2.39 -10.70 8.82
CA ALA A 15 -0.96 -11.06 8.81
C ALA A 15 -0.15 -10.24 7.80
N TYR A 16 -0.71 -10.01 6.60
CA TYR A 16 -0.10 -9.18 5.56
C TYR A 16 0.03 -7.72 6.01
N SER A 17 -1.04 -7.15 6.57
CA SER A 17 -1.10 -5.82 7.15
C SER A 17 -0.05 -5.63 8.24
N ALA A 18 0.03 -6.56 9.19
CA ALA A 18 1.03 -6.52 10.25
C ALA A 18 2.46 -6.54 9.70
N SER A 19 2.75 -7.45 8.76
CA SER A 19 4.08 -7.55 8.13
C SER A 19 4.45 -6.26 7.39
N LYS A 20 3.52 -5.65 6.67
CA LYS A 20 3.76 -4.40 5.93
C LYS A 20 3.89 -3.19 6.85
N ALA A 21 3.15 -3.14 7.95
CA ALA A 21 3.30 -2.13 8.99
C ALA A 21 4.69 -2.22 9.66
N ALA A 22 5.13 -3.43 10.02
CA ALA A 22 6.43 -3.66 10.64
C ALA A 22 7.59 -3.17 9.76
N LEU A 23 7.52 -3.37 8.44
CA LEU A 23 8.52 -2.84 7.51
C LEU A 23 8.59 -1.31 7.53
N THR A 24 7.47 -0.60 7.72
CA THR A 24 7.49 0.87 7.81
C THR A 24 8.24 1.31 9.07
N VAL A 25 7.90 0.76 10.23
CA VAL A 25 8.53 1.10 11.52
C VAL A 25 10.02 0.74 11.53
N TYR A 26 10.39 -0.40 10.96
CA TYR A 26 11.79 -0.78 10.80
C TYR A 26 12.57 0.23 9.96
N MET A 27 11.99 0.69 8.85
CA MET A 27 12.65 1.67 7.97
C MET A 27 12.70 3.08 8.57
N GLU A 28 11.76 3.44 9.44
CA GLU A 28 11.83 4.66 10.25
C GLU A 28 13.05 4.61 11.17
N SER A 29 13.25 3.48 11.86
CA SER A 29 14.41 3.28 12.74
C SER A 29 15.72 3.36 11.94
N LEU A 30 15.80 2.62 10.82
CA LEU A 30 16.98 2.64 9.95
C LEU A 30 17.29 4.03 9.42
N LYS A 31 16.27 4.82 9.06
CA LYS A 31 16.47 6.21 8.59
C LYS A 31 17.17 7.06 9.64
N GLU A 32 16.76 6.94 10.90
CA GLU A 32 17.36 7.70 12.01
C GLU A 32 18.75 7.15 12.37
N GLU A 33 18.99 5.84 12.28
CA GLU A 33 20.34 5.26 12.49
C GLU A 33 21.35 5.78 11.46
N VAL A 34 20.93 5.96 10.20
CA VAL A 34 21.82 6.37 9.11
C VAL A 34 21.75 7.87 8.78
N HIS A 35 21.14 8.70 9.63
CA HIS A 35 20.87 10.12 9.33
C HIS A 35 22.11 10.97 9.05
N MET A 36 23.27 10.60 9.60
CA MET A 36 24.56 11.29 9.35
C MET A 36 25.34 10.72 8.15
N SER A 37 24.82 9.66 7.52
CA SER A 37 25.46 9.01 6.37
C SER A 37 24.96 9.59 5.04
N PRO A 38 25.63 9.33 3.91
CA PRO A 38 25.12 9.69 2.59
C PRO A 38 23.92 8.82 2.12
N ILE A 39 23.50 7.82 2.90
CA ILE A 39 22.45 6.87 2.54
C ILE A 39 21.07 7.50 2.77
N ARG A 40 20.19 7.41 1.76
CA ARG A 40 18.78 7.81 1.88
C ARG A 40 17.89 6.59 1.99
N VAL A 41 17.02 6.59 2.99
CA VAL A 41 16.00 5.54 3.19
C VAL A 41 14.65 6.04 2.69
N HIS A 42 13.95 5.20 1.93
CA HIS A 42 12.62 5.49 1.42
C HIS A 42 11.68 4.31 1.65
N VAL A 43 10.42 4.62 2.00
CA VAL A 43 9.33 3.65 2.11
C VAL A 43 8.30 3.95 1.01
N VAL A 44 7.91 2.92 0.29
CA VAL A 44 6.82 3.00 -0.71
C VAL A 44 5.67 2.13 -0.24
N SER A 45 4.47 2.71 -0.17
CA SER A 45 3.21 2.04 0.18
C SER A 45 2.21 2.17 -0.96
N PRO A 46 2.23 1.23 -1.92
CA PRO A 46 1.27 1.23 -3.00
C PRO A 46 -0.09 0.67 -2.54
N CYS A 47 -1.16 1.14 -3.18
CA CYS A 47 -2.39 0.39 -3.28
C CYS A 47 -2.27 -0.67 -4.40
N VAL A 48 -3.40 -1.22 -4.86
CA VAL A 48 -3.45 -2.23 -5.90
C VAL A 48 -2.73 -1.76 -7.15
N ILE A 49 -1.69 -2.51 -7.55
CA ILE A 49 -0.97 -2.33 -8.82
C ILE A 49 -1.36 -3.47 -9.76
N ARG A 50 -1.66 -3.15 -11.02
CA ARG A 50 -2.06 -4.13 -12.04
C ARG A 50 -0.88 -4.98 -12.51
N THR A 51 -0.46 -5.91 -11.67
CA THR A 51 0.61 -6.86 -11.96
C THR A 51 0.04 -8.23 -12.33
N ARG A 52 0.84 -9.06 -13.01
CA ARG A 52 0.45 -10.44 -13.36
C ARG A 52 0.22 -11.35 -12.15
N ILE A 53 0.73 -10.97 -10.97
CA ILE A 53 0.51 -11.70 -9.71
C ILE A 53 -0.97 -11.61 -9.30
N MET A 54 -1.61 -10.45 -9.48
CA MET A 54 -3.05 -10.30 -9.19
C MET A 54 -3.92 -11.20 -10.07
N SER A 55 -3.54 -11.40 -11.34
CA SER A 55 -4.27 -12.27 -12.27
C SER A 55 -4.00 -13.77 -12.07
N ARG A 56 -3.03 -14.13 -11.20
CA ARG A 56 -2.60 -15.52 -10.99
C ARG A 56 -2.55 -15.92 -9.51
N GLY A 57 -3.21 -15.17 -8.63
CA GLY A 57 -3.34 -15.56 -7.23
C GLY A 57 -4.08 -16.89 -7.13
N LEU A 58 -3.67 -17.78 -6.23
CA LEU A 58 -4.40 -19.01 -5.92
C LEU A 58 -5.19 -18.79 -4.62
N ASN A 59 -6.40 -19.35 -4.52
CA ASN A 59 -7.18 -19.37 -3.28
C ASN A 59 -6.64 -20.45 -2.33
N ALA A 60 -7.27 -20.61 -1.16
CA ALA A 60 -6.86 -21.59 -0.16
C ALA A 60 -6.98 -23.04 -0.68
N GLU A 61 -7.83 -23.23 -1.69
CA GLU A 61 -8.14 -24.49 -2.36
C GLU A 61 -7.19 -24.76 -3.56
N GLY A 62 -6.26 -23.86 -3.86
CA GLY A 62 -5.30 -24.01 -4.95
C GLY A 62 -5.84 -23.65 -6.35
N GLU A 63 -7.05 -23.10 -6.43
CA GLU A 63 -7.66 -22.62 -7.66
C GLU A 63 -7.28 -21.17 -7.95
N LEU A 64 -7.26 -20.80 -9.23
CA LEU A 64 -7.04 -19.39 -9.62
C LEU A 64 -8.11 -18.49 -9.01
N MET A 65 -7.68 -17.54 -8.18
CA MET A 65 -8.50 -16.46 -7.68
C MET A 65 -9.09 -15.71 -8.87
N ARG A 66 -10.39 -15.90 -9.06
CA ARG A 66 -11.15 -15.18 -10.08
C ARG A 66 -11.02 -13.69 -9.78
N ASN A 67 -10.57 -12.91 -10.76
CA ASN A 67 -10.38 -11.46 -10.63
C ASN A 67 -11.65 -10.86 -10.03
N ARG A 68 -11.56 -10.29 -8.82
CA ARG A 68 -12.70 -9.69 -8.10
C ARG A 68 -13.26 -8.45 -8.77
N ASP A 69 -12.57 -7.94 -9.79
CA ASP A 69 -13.00 -6.83 -10.61
C ASP A 69 -13.23 -7.27 -12.06
N PRO A 70 -14.50 -7.49 -12.47
CA PRO A 70 -14.86 -7.86 -13.83
C PRO A 70 -14.45 -6.82 -14.88
N SER A 71 -14.18 -5.58 -14.46
CA SER A 71 -13.86 -4.48 -15.36
C SER A 71 -12.39 -4.46 -15.80
N GLY A 72 -11.48 -5.16 -15.09
CA GLY A 72 -10.03 -5.10 -15.32
C GLY A 72 -9.40 -3.70 -15.15
N ARG A 73 -10.17 -2.74 -14.58
CA ARG A 73 -9.83 -1.32 -14.52
C ARG A 73 -9.51 -0.80 -13.11
N SER A 74 -9.57 -1.62 -12.07
CA SER A 74 -9.07 -1.19 -10.75
C SER A 74 -7.55 -1.28 -10.67
N GLY A 75 -6.96 -0.40 -9.87
CA GLY A 75 -5.52 -0.37 -9.61
C GLY A 75 -4.70 0.48 -10.58
N ILE A 76 -3.50 0.82 -10.12
CA ILE A 76 -2.55 1.71 -10.79
C ILE A 76 -1.69 0.92 -11.78
N LEU A 77 -1.34 1.52 -12.92
CA LEU A 77 -0.47 0.87 -13.89
C LEU A 77 0.95 0.70 -13.32
N PRO A 78 1.63 -0.43 -13.58
CA PRO A 78 3.01 -0.63 -13.14
C PRO A 78 3.96 0.48 -13.61
N ALA A 79 3.77 1.00 -14.82
CA ALA A 79 4.57 2.09 -15.37
C ALA A 79 4.42 3.40 -14.56
N ASP A 80 3.19 3.74 -14.17
CA ASP A 80 2.92 4.93 -13.35
C ASP A 80 3.52 4.79 -11.95
N ALA A 81 3.41 3.60 -11.35
CA ALA A 81 4.02 3.32 -10.07
C ALA A 81 5.55 3.42 -10.14
N ALA A 82 6.16 2.83 -11.18
CA ALA A 82 7.60 2.90 -11.40
C ALA A 82 8.08 4.34 -11.60
N SER A 83 7.37 5.15 -12.39
CA SER A 83 7.70 6.57 -12.59
C SER A 83 7.66 7.36 -11.28
N GLN A 84 6.67 7.11 -10.42
CA GLN A 84 6.59 7.75 -9.10
C GLN A 84 7.73 7.32 -8.16
N ILE A 85 8.09 6.03 -8.15
CA ILE A 85 9.22 5.51 -7.37
C ILE A 85 10.54 6.11 -7.86
N GLN A 86 10.73 6.24 -9.17
CA GLN A 86 11.94 6.85 -9.72
C GLN A 86 12.10 8.31 -9.27
N ARG A 87 11.00 9.08 -9.24
CA ARG A 87 11.02 10.46 -8.72
C ARG A 87 11.35 10.50 -7.23
N LEU A 88 10.88 9.52 -6.45
CA LEU A 88 11.17 9.43 -5.02
C LEU A 88 12.66 9.30 -4.72
N CYS A 89 13.39 8.49 -5.51
CA CYS A 89 14.84 8.28 -5.32
C CYS A 89 15.69 9.57 -5.39
N ASN A 90 15.17 10.57 -6.11
CA ASN A 90 15.80 11.89 -6.28
C ASN A 90 15.24 12.94 -5.30
N SER A 91 14.33 12.56 -4.42
CA SER A 91 13.67 13.46 -3.47
C SER A 91 14.20 13.27 -2.04
N ARG A 92 13.82 14.18 -1.14
CA ARG A 92 14.01 14.01 0.32
C ARG A 92 12.80 13.38 1.02
N GLN A 93 11.78 12.98 0.26
CA GLN A 93 10.58 12.40 0.82
C GLN A 93 10.87 11.01 1.36
N PHE A 94 10.63 10.79 2.65
CA PHE A 94 10.81 9.48 3.27
C PHE A 94 9.75 8.47 2.79
N HIS A 95 8.47 8.85 2.77
CA HIS A 95 7.36 7.93 2.55
C HIS A 95 6.50 8.34 1.37
N LEU A 96 6.50 7.51 0.32
CA LEU A 96 5.62 7.66 -0.84
C LEU A 96 4.42 6.72 -0.73
N ILE A 97 3.22 7.27 -0.85
CA ILE A 97 1.98 6.52 -0.96
C ILE A 97 1.50 6.61 -2.41
N ILE A 98 1.39 5.45 -3.08
CA ILE A 98 0.93 5.35 -4.47
C ILE A 98 -0.52 4.86 -4.44
N ALA A 99 -1.46 5.80 -4.49
CA ALA A 99 -2.87 5.54 -4.29
C ALA A 99 -3.74 6.50 -5.12
N SER A 100 -4.92 6.04 -5.51
CA SER A 100 -5.94 6.84 -6.19
C SER A 100 -6.51 7.94 -5.26
N PRO A 101 -7.15 8.99 -5.80
CA PRO A 101 -7.76 10.04 -4.98
C PRO A 101 -8.74 9.51 -3.92
N ALA A 102 -9.53 8.49 -4.26
CA ALA A 102 -10.47 7.87 -3.33
C ALA A 102 -9.77 7.16 -2.16
N GLU A 103 -8.66 6.47 -2.42
CA GLU A 103 -7.86 5.81 -1.38
C GLU A 103 -7.12 6.81 -0.50
N ARG A 104 -6.64 7.92 -1.06
CA ARG A 104 -6.06 9.03 -0.29
C ARG A 104 -7.08 9.67 0.63
N LEU A 105 -8.32 9.86 0.17
CA LEU A 105 -9.43 10.29 1.01
C LEU A 105 -9.71 9.27 2.12
N GLY A 106 -9.66 7.97 1.80
CA GLY A 106 -9.76 6.90 2.79
C GLY A 106 -8.70 7.00 3.88
N LEU A 107 -7.44 7.23 3.53
CA LEU A 107 -6.34 7.43 4.49
C LEU A 107 -6.56 8.68 5.36
N PHE A 108 -7.02 9.77 4.75
CA PHE A 108 -7.37 10.98 5.48
C PHE A 108 -8.51 10.72 6.48
N LEU A 109 -9.58 10.05 6.05
CA LEU A 109 -10.69 9.65 6.91
C LEU A 109 -10.26 8.70 8.02
N HIS A 110 -9.38 7.74 7.75
CA HIS A 110 -8.85 6.86 8.79
C HIS A 110 -8.10 7.65 9.86
N LYS A 111 -7.29 8.64 9.45
CA LYS A 111 -6.52 9.47 10.37
C LYS A 111 -7.39 10.39 11.23
N HIS A 112 -8.41 11.03 10.64
CA HIS A 112 -9.19 12.07 11.32
C HIS A 112 -10.53 11.59 11.87
N CYS A 113 -11.17 10.63 11.21
CA CYS A 113 -12.51 10.14 11.53
C CYS A 113 -12.58 8.59 11.43
N PRO A 114 -11.81 7.83 12.24
CA PRO A 114 -11.68 6.38 12.09
C PRO A 114 -13.02 5.64 12.18
N ARG A 115 -13.96 6.11 13.02
CA ARG A 115 -15.32 5.55 13.10
C ARG A 115 -16.06 5.61 11.77
N LEU A 116 -16.03 6.78 11.11
CA LEU A 116 -16.65 6.98 9.80
C LEU A 116 -15.94 6.14 8.73
N PHE A 117 -14.61 6.10 8.77
CA PHE A 117 -13.83 5.27 7.85
C PHE A 117 -14.24 3.79 7.93
N TYR A 118 -14.25 3.18 9.12
CA TYR A 118 -14.64 1.78 9.28
C TYR A 118 -16.12 1.53 8.98
N PHE A 119 -17.01 2.51 9.23
CA PHE A 119 -18.41 2.44 8.81
C PHE A 119 -18.54 2.37 7.28
N LEU A 120 -17.84 3.24 6.55
CA LEU A 120 -17.83 3.23 5.08
C LEU A 120 -17.16 1.98 4.51
N LEU A 121 -16.06 1.53 5.13
CA LEU A 121 -15.32 0.35 4.71
C LEU A 121 -16.20 -0.92 4.80
N ARG A 122 -16.97 -1.07 5.89
CA ARG A 122 -17.90 -2.20 6.08
C ARG A 122 -19.09 -2.18 5.11
N ARG A 123 -19.47 -1.01 4.57
CA ARG A 123 -20.55 -0.90 3.58
C ARG A 123 -20.11 -1.26 2.15
N LYS A 124 -18.80 -1.17 1.87
CA LYS A 124 -18.22 -1.46 0.55
C LYS A 124 -17.75 -2.92 0.40
N SER A 125 -17.59 -3.62 1.52
CA SER A 125 -17.14 -5.01 1.59
C SER A 125 -18.30 -5.99 1.54
#